data_AF-A0A936LMB1-F1
#
_entry.id   AF-A0A936LMB1-F1
#
_cell.length_a   1.000
_cell.length_b   1.000
_cell.length_c   1.000
_cell.angle_alpha   90.00
_cell.angle_beta   90.00
_cell.angle_gamma   90.00
#
_symmetry.space_group_name_H-M   'P 1'
#
loop_
_entity.id
_entity.type
_entity.pdbx_description
1 polymer ?
#
loop_
_entity_poly.entity_id
_entity_poly.type
_entity_poly.pdbx_seq_one_letter_code
_entity_poly.pdbx_strand_id
1 'polypeptide(L)'
;MSKLGFAGKFPGGKGHVEVKLSLLKFKEDGIVFIYSPSLDLTGYGRDGRSAKRSFEVTMEEFVNYTTHKGTLEKELKRLGWKVGGSKRAPKFQQPFLDELFKARPYLGEIFREKEFQRYDEEVMFPAA
;
A
#
# COMPACT_ATOMS: atom_id res chain seq x y z
N MET A 1 -20.30 -3.00 11.31
CA MET A 1 -19.16 -3.89 10.99
C MET A 1 -18.83 -3.74 9.51
N SER A 2 -18.12 -2.68 9.13
CA SER A 2 -17.91 -2.35 7.71
C SER A 2 -16.73 -3.14 7.16
N LYS A 3 -17.03 -4.14 6.32
CA LYS A 3 -16.05 -4.85 5.48
C LYS A 3 -15.46 -3.86 4.47
N LEU A 4 -14.28 -3.33 4.77
CA LEU A 4 -13.52 -2.48 3.84
C LEU A 4 -12.59 -3.37 2.99
N GLY A 5 -13.17 -4.01 1.99
CA GLY A 5 -12.43 -4.53 0.83
C GLY A 5 -12.87 -3.72 -0.39
N PHE A 6 -12.05 -2.75 -0.80
CA PHE A 6 -12.32 -1.95 -1.99
C PHE A 6 -11.80 -2.66 -3.24
N ALA A 7 -12.56 -2.58 -4.33
CA ALA A 7 -12.30 -3.23 -5.61
C ALA A 7 -12.06 -2.16 -6.69
N GLY A 8 -10.86 -2.09 -7.26
CA GLY A 8 -10.57 -1.25 -8.43
C GLY A 8 -11.22 -1.79 -9.71
N LYS A 9 -11.69 -0.90 -10.60
CA LYS A 9 -12.26 -1.20 -11.93
C LYS A 9 -11.58 -0.35 -13.00
N PHE A 10 -11.60 -0.84 -14.25
CA PHE A 10 -10.73 -0.45 -15.37
C PHE A 10 -11.45 0.28 -16.53
N PRO A 11 -10.72 1.14 -17.26
CA PRO A 11 -10.75 1.24 -18.72
C PRO A 11 -9.39 0.86 -19.34
N GLY A 12 -9.38 0.21 -20.50
CA GLY A 12 -8.24 -0.58 -21.02
C GLY A 12 -7.14 0.14 -21.80
N GLY A 13 -5.97 -0.51 -21.88
CA GLY A 13 -4.91 -0.33 -22.89
C GLY A 13 -3.52 0.01 -22.33
N LYS A 14 -2.57 -0.96 -22.34
CA LYS A 14 -1.26 -0.97 -21.62
C LYS A 14 -1.47 -0.83 -20.10
N GLY A 15 -2.02 -1.90 -19.55
CA GLY A 15 -2.84 -1.85 -18.35
C GLY A 15 -2.07 -1.40 -17.12
N HIS A 16 -2.65 -0.45 -16.41
CA HIS A 16 -2.39 -0.26 -15.00
C HIS A 16 -3.64 -0.68 -14.24
N VAL A 17 -3.47 -1.25 -13.05
CA VAL A 17 -4.54 -1.45 -12.07
C VAL A 17 -4.50 -0.30 -11.09
N GLU A 18 -5.59 0.45 -11.05
CA GLU A 18 -5.80 1.45 -10.02
C GLU A 18 -6.19 0.76 -8.72
N VAL A 19 -5.46 1.11 -7.66
CA VAL A 19 -5.58 0.53 -6.34
C VAL A 19 -5.63 1.66 -5.33
N LYS A 20 -6.62 1.59 -4.44
CA LYS A 20 -6.76 2.55 -3.35
C LYS A 20 -6.03 2.04 -2.11
N LEU A 21 -4.93 2.69 -1.73
CA LEU A 21 -4.18 2.36 -0.53
C LEU A 21 -4.69 3.18 0.66
N SER A 22 -4.86 2.53 1.80
CA SER A 22 -5.04 3.24 3.07
C SER A 22 -3.68 3.59 3.64
N LEU A 23 -3.42 4.88 3.85
CA LEU A 23 -2.18 5.39 4.43
C LEU A 23 -2.43 5.92 5.85
N LEU A 24 -1.40 5.77 6.68
CA LEU A 24 -1.36 6.29 8.04
C LEU A 24 -0.28 7.38 8.09
N LYS A 25 -0.65 8.57 8.52
CA LYS A 25 0.27 9.66 8.76
C LYS A 25 0.37 9.94 10.25
N PHE A 26 1.56 9.88 10.80
CA PHE A 26 1.82 10.13 12.22
C PHE A 26 3.15 10.85 12.39
N LYS A 27 3.40 11.35 13.60
CA LYS A 27 4.64 12.04 13.95
C LYS A 27 5.30 11.35 15.13
N GLU A 28 6.61 11.16 15.04
CA GLU A 28 7.42 10.58 16.09
C GLU A 28 8.80 11.24 16.07
N ASP A 29 9.30 11.65 17.24
CA ASP A 29 10.61 12.31 17.41
C ASP A 29 10.88 13.48 16.44
N GLY A 30 9.84 14.28 16.17
CA GLY A 30 9.95 15.42 15.26
C GLY A 30 9.83 15.07 13.77
N ILE A 31 9.78 13.79 13.41
CA ILE A 31 9.72 13.28 12.04
C ILE A 31 8.26 12.91 11.71
N VAL A 32 7.81 13.30 10.52
CA VAL A 32 6.51 12.91 9.98
C VAL A 32 6.68 11.65 9.14
N PHE A 33 5.87 10.64 9.42
CA PHE A 33 5.82 9.37 8.71
C PHE A 33 4.53 9.26 7.91
N ILE A 34 4.61 8.65 6.74
CA ILE A 34 3.48 8.17 5.94
C ILE A 34 3.72 6.70 5.67
N TYR A 35 2.81 5.86 6.11
CA TYR A 35 2.96 4.41 6.08
C TYR A 35 1.76 3.74 5.40
N SER A 36 2.04 2.79 4.52
CA SER A 36 1.05 1.91 3.89
C SER A 36 1.10 0.52 4.53
N PRO A 37 0.13 0.17 5.41
CA PRO A 37 0.09 -1.16 6.02
C PRO A 37 -0.05 -2.30 5.00
N SER A 38 -0.79 -2.05 3.91
CA SER A 38 -1.04 -3.07 2.89
C SER A 38 0.21 -3.37 2.05
N LEU A 39 1.13 -2.41 1.89
CA LEU A 39 2.38 -2.62 1.14
C LEU A 39 3.63 -2.73 2.01
N ASP A 40 3.52 -2.46 3.31
CA ASP A 40 4.66 -2.35 4.21
C ASP A 40 5.67 -1.25 3.80
N LEU A 41 5.17 -0.17 3.19
CA LEU A 41 6.03 0.91 2.70
C LEU A 41 5.88 2.14 3.58
N THR A 42 7.02 2.75 3.88
CA THR A 42 7.09 3.97 4.68
C THR A 42 7.83 5.06 3.91
N GLY A 43 7.30 6.27 3.94
CA GLY A 43 8.01 7.50 3.64
C GLY A 43 8.08 8.38 4.88
N TYR A 44 9.11 9.21 4.96
CA TYR A 44 9.33 10.06 6.13
C TYR A 44 9.98 11.39 5.77
N GLY A 45 9.83 12.39 6.63
CA GLY A 45 10.35 13.73 6.38
C GLY A 45 10.19 14.66 7.57
N ARG A 46 10.74 15.87 7.44
CA ARG A 46 10.65 16.91 8.47
C ARG A 46 9.24 17.52 8.56
N ASP A 47 8.45 17.36 7.50
CA ASP A 47 7.07 17.81 7.40
C ASP A 47 6.25 16.82 6.55
N GLY A 48 4.94 17.06 6.46
CA GLY A 48 4.05 16.20 5.68
C GLY A 48 4.34 16.18 4.18
N ARG A 49 4.95 17.24 3.62
CA ARG A 49 5.24 17.32 2.18
C ARG A 49 6.46 16.47 1.82
N SER A 50 7.53 16.62 2.58
CA SER A 50 8.75 15.80 2.46
C SER A 50 8.47 14.32 2.74
N ALA A 51 7.65 14.02 3.76
CA ALA A 51 7.22 12.65 4.03
C ALA A 51 6.43 12.04 2.86
N LYS A 52 5.52 12.81 2.26
CA LYS A 52 4.73 12.35 1.11
C LYS A 52 5.63 12.09 -0.10
N ARG A 53 6.56 13.02 -0.37
CA ARG A 53 7.52 12.86 -1.47
C ARG A 53 8.41 11.63 -1.29
N SER A 54 8.87 11.39 -0.07
CA SER A 54 9.64 10.18 0.27
C SER A 54 8.80 8.91 0.04
N PHE A 55 7.52 8.91 0.45
CA PHE A 55 6.62 7.78 0.22
C PHE A 55 6.40 7.49 -1.28
N GLU A 56 6.16 8.54 -2.08
CA GLU A 56 6.00 8.42 -3.54
C GLU A 56 7.22 7.78 -4.20
N VAL A 57 8.44 8.18 -3.80
CA VAL A 57 9.69 7.59 -4.31
C VAL A 57 9.80 6.12 -3.93
N THR A 58 9.59 5.78 -2.65
CA THR A 58 9.63 4.38 -2.18
C THR A 58 8.61 3.51 -2.92
N MET A 59 7.42 4.04 -3.16
CA MET A 59 6.35 3.37 -3.89
C MET A 59 6.72 3.15 -5.36
N GLU A 60 7.25 4.17 -6.02
CA GLU A 60 7.74 4.08 -7.40
C GLU A 60 8.86 3.04 -7.52
N GLU A 61 9.83 3.04 -6.60
CA GLU A 61 10.91 2.06 -6.55
C GLU A 61 10.40 0.64 -6.34
N PHE A 62 9.44 0.44 -5.42
CA PHE A 62 8.80 -0.85 -5.19
C PHE A 62 8.17 -1.38 -6.48
N VAL A 63 7.36 -0.57 -7.15
CA VAL A 63 6.67 -0.96 -8.38
C VAL A 63 7.69 -1.24 -9.50
N ASN A 64 8.62 -0.32 -9.74
CA ASN A 64 9.63 -0.46 -10.80
C ASN A 64 10.50 -1.70 -10.61
N TYR A 65 11.02 -1.90 -9.39
CA TYR A 65 11.88 -3.04 -9.08
C TYR A 65 11.14 -4.37 -9.23
N THR A 66 9.96 -4.50 -8.61
CA THR A 66 9.20 -5.75 -8.65
C THR A 66 8.65 -6.07 -10.03
N THR A 67 8.34 -5.06 -10.85
CA THR A 67 7.95 -5.24 -12.25
C THR A 67 9.13 -5.67 -13.09
N HIS A 68 10.28 -4.99 -12.96
CA HIS A 68 11.50 -5.34 -13.69
C HIS A 68 11.99 -6.75 -13.36
N LYS A 69 11.84 -7.18 -12.11
CA LYS A 69 12.19 -8.54 -11.68
C LYS A 69 11.11 -9.59 -11.94
N GLY A 70 9.92 -9.20 -12.41
CA GLY A 70 8.78 -10.10 -12.58
C GLY A 70 8.27 -10.70 -11.27
N THR A 71 8.48 -10.03 -10.14
CA THR A 71 8.15 -10.50 -8.78
C THR A 71 6.97 -9.78 -8.14
N LEU A 72 6.33 -8.82 -8.82
CA LEU A 72 5.22 -8.02 -8.26
C LEU A 72 4.11 -8.88 -7.65
N GLU A 73 3.59 -9.87 -8.39
CA GLU A 73 2.55 -10.76 -7.89
C GLU A 73 3.00 -11.55 -6.64
N LYS A 74 4.25 -12.04 -6.66
CA LYS A 74 4.83 -12.81 -5.54
C LYS A 74 4.95 -11.94 -4.29
N GLU A 75 5.44 -10.71 -4.43
CA GLU A 75 5.58 -9.78 -3.32
C GLU A 75 4.22 -9.34 -2.77
N LEU A 76 3.25 -9.03 -3.64
CA LEU A 76 1.89 -8.70 -3.21
C LEU A 76 1.28 -9.87 -2.42
N LYS A 77 1.41 -11.11 -2.90
CA LYS A 77 0.96 -12.31 -2.15
C LYS A 77 1.66 -12.45 -0.80
N ARG A 78 2.98 -12.22 -0.72
CA ARG A 78 3.74 -12.21 0.54
C ARG A 78 3.23 -11.15 1.51
N LEU A 79 2.83 -9.99 0.98
CA LEU A 79 2.26 -8.87 1.74
C LEU A 79 0.81 -9.12 2.18
N GLY A 80 0.20 -10.24 1.78
CA GLY A 80 -1.16 -10.64 2.13
C GLY A 80 -2.22 -10.29 1.09
N TRP A 81 -1.83 -9.76 -0.07
CA TRP A 81 -2.77 -9.46 -1.14
C TRP A 81 -3.30 -10.74 -1.78
N LYS A 82 -4.59 -10.73 -2.10
CA LYS A 82 -5.20 -11.75 -2.94
C LYS A 82 -5.08 -11.29 -4.39
N VAL A 83 -4.24 -11.99 -5.14
CA VAL A 83 -4.05 -11.77 -6.58
C VAL A 83 -4.77 -12.87 -7.34
N GLY A 84 -5.67 -12.50 -8.25
CA GLY A 84 -6.43 -13.43 -9.07
C GLY A 84 -6.88 -12.80 -10.40
N GLY A 85 -7.90 -13.38 -11.03
CA GLY A 85 -8.36 -12.94 -12.36
C GLY A 85 -7.58 -13.59 -13.51
N SER A 86 -7.74 -13.04 -14.71
CA SER A 86 -7.02 -13.52 -15.90
C SER A 86 -5.83 -12.60 -16.20
N LYS A 87 -4.87 -13.06 -17.01
CA LYS A 87 -3.75 -12.21 -17.47
C LYS A 87 -4.22 -10.89 -18.13
N ARG A 88 -5.39 -10.91 -18.79
CA ARG A 88 -5.97 -9.73 -19.44
C ARG A 88 -6.79 -8.84 -18.50
N ALA A 89 -7.10 -9.32 -17.29
CA ALA A 89 -7.89 -8.62 -16.29
C ALA A 89 -7.48 -9.09 -14.88
N PRO A 90 -6.26 -8.72 -14.43
CA PRO A 90 -5.79 -9.09 -13.10
C PRO A 90 -6.62 -8.38 -12.03
N LYS A 91 -6.84 -9.06 -10.91
CA LYS A 91 -7.56 -8.54 -9.74
C LYS A 91 -6.62 -8.56 -8.55
N PHE A 92 -6.43 -7.40 -7.95
CA PHE A 92 -5.65 -7.21 -6.73
C PHE A 92 -6.57 -6.78 -5.61
N GLN A 93 -6.65 -7.58 -4.56
CA GLN A 93 -7.40 -7.23 -3.36
C GLN A 93 -6.42 -7.12 -2.19
N GLN A 94 -6.41 -5.94 -1.57
CA GLN A 94 -5.59 -5.68 -0.40
C GLN A 94 -5.97 -6.58 0.79
N PRO A 95 -5.02 -6.94 1.65
CA PRO A 95 -5.29 -7.67 2.88
C PRO A 95 -6.23 -6.88 3.79
N PHE A 96 -7.04 -7.60 4.58
CA PHE A 96 -7.84 -6.94 5.60
C PHE A 96 -6.96 -6.48 6.77
N LEU A 97 -7.35 -5.40 7.44
CA LEU A 97 -6.55 -4.81 8.51
C LEU A 97 -6.34 -5.77 9.70
N ASP A 98 -7.32 -6.61 10.02
CA ASP A 98 -7.20 -7.64 11.06
C ASP A 98 -6.22 -8.77 10.66
N GLU A 99 -6.17 -9.13 9.38
CA GLU A 99 -5.15 -10.05 8.85
C GLU A 99 -3.74 -9.44 8.98
N LEU A 100 -3.60 -8.15 8.68
CA LEU A 100 -2.35 -7.43 8.85
C LEU A 100 -1.88 -7.39 10.30
N PHE A 101 -2.76 -7.08 11.26
CA PHE A 101 -2.40 -7.07 12.69
C PHE A 101 -1.90 -8.42 13.20
N LYS A 102 -2.50 -9.52 12.74
CA LYS A 102 -2.05 -10.88 13.10
C LYS A 102 -0.67 -11.19 12.51
N ALA A 103 -0.43 -10.78 11.27
CA ALA A 103 0.83 -11.02 10.58
C ALA A 103 1.97 -10.13 11.09
N ARG A 104 1.65 -8.94 11.64
CA ARG A 104 2.61 -7.87 11.91
C ARG A 104 2.32 -7.18 13.25
N PRO A 105 2.84 -7.71 14.37
CA PRO A 105 2.55 -7.19 15.71
C PRO A 105 2.91 -5.71 15.92
N TYR A 106 3.94 -5.19 15.24
CA TYR A 106 4.35 -3.78 15.33
C TYR A 106 3.27 -2.80 14.84
N LEU A 107 2.33 -3.24 13.99
CA LEU A 107 1.17 -2.43 13.65
C LEU A 107 0.35 -2.07 14.90
N GLY A 108 0.31 -2.97 15.88
CA GLY A 108 -0.37 -2.72 17.14
C GLY A 108 0.22 -1.57 17.94
N GLU A 109 1.50 -1.26 17.78
CA GLU A 109 2.16 -0.10 18.42
C GLU A 109 1.68 1.19 17.75
N ILE A 110 1.78 1.26 16.41
CA ILE A 110 1.35 2.43 15.62
C ILE A 110 -0.11 2.78 15.91
N PHE A 111 -1.00 1.78 15.93
CA PHE A 111 -2.43 2.02 16.11
C PHE A 111 -2.87 2.27 17.55
N ARG A 112 -2.07 1.88 18.56
CA ARG A 112 -2.40 2.10 19.98
C ARG A 112 -1.74 3.33 20.56
N GLU A 113 -0.50 3.59 20.15
CA GLU A 113 0.38 4.53 20.83
C GLU A 113 0.57 5.84 20.06
N LYS A 114 0.31 5.86 18.75
CA LYS A 114 0.50 7.05 17.93
C LYS A 114 -0.84 7.74 17.65
N GLU A 115 -0.85 9.07 17.73
CA GLU A 115 -1.90 9.86 17.09
C GLU A 115 -1.64 9.87 15.58
N PHE A 116 -2.51 9.19 14.82
CA PHE A 116 -2.38 9.09 13.38
C PHE A 116 -3.60 9.63 12.65
N GLN A 117 -3.37 10.18 11.46
CA GLN A 117 -4.39 10.51 10.48
C GLN A 117 -4.42 9.39 9.44
N ARG A 118 -5.60 8.81 9.21
CA ARG A 118 -5.83 7.86 8.13
C ARG A 118 -6.41 8.58 6.93
N TYR A 119 -5.83 8.36 5.76
CA TYR A 119 -6.39 8.81 4.49
C TYR A 119 -6.14 7.78 3.40
N ASP A 120 -6.89 7.86 2.31
CA ASP A 120 -6.72 6.96 1.18
C ASP A 120 -6.00 7.67 0.04
N GLU A 121 -5.13 6.96 -0.68
CA GLU A 121 -4.42 7.44 -1.85
C GLU A 121 -4.57 6.43 -3.00
N GLU A 122 -4.94 6.92 -4.18
CA GLU A 122 -5.05 6.11 -5.39
C GLU A 122 -3.67 5.98 -6.03
N VAL A 123 -3.27 4.73 -6.30
CA VAL A 123 -1.99 4.40 -6.92
C VAL A 123 -2.20 3.44 -8.09
N MET A 124 -1.24 3.43 -9.00
CA MET A 124 -1.28 2.57 -10.18
C MET A 124 -0.24 1.46 -10.06
N PHE A 125 -0.70 0.21 -10.15
CA PHE A 125 0.16 -0.94 -10.40
C PHE A 125 0.18 -1.30 -11.88
N PRO A 126 1.28 -1.80 -12.45
CA PRO A 126 1.24 -2.34 -13.81
C PRO A 126 0.40 -3.62 -13.85
N ALA A 127 -0.43 -3.74 -14.87
CA ALA A 127 -1.05 -5.00 -15.25
C ALA A 127 0.04 -5.89 -15.87
N ALA A 128 0.09 -7.14 -15.41
CA ALA A 128 1.04 -8.15 -15.88
C ALA A 128 0.90 -8.45 -17.38
#